data_AF-A0A8S4RK44-F1
#
_entry.id   AF-A0A8S4RK44-F1
#
_cell.length_a   1.000
_cell.length_b   1.000
_cell.length_c   1.000
_cell.angle_alpha   90.00
_cell.angle_beta   90.00
_cell.angle_gamma   90.00
#
_symmetry.space_group_name_H-M   'P 1'
#
loop_
_entity.id
_entity.type
_entity.pdbx_description
1 polymer ?
#
loop_
_entity_poly.entity_id
_entity_poly.type
_entity_poly.pdbx_seq_one_letter_code
_entity_poly.pdbx_strand_id
1 'polypeptide(L)'
;RSEFDIERFKEGAAYLEGYHDFTTFKKFDKLLQTKHNRREIKSIVVKPGRPCTTSYCTGLENGFTYWDIEIKAKAFVHNQIRRMIGTLISVAIGKLEPHDVKVMLQIPSKHSWHTFIQTCPPNGLYLCNVEYNPEDLIYNPEKSTNMKNIHEELESE
;
A
#
# COMPACT_ATOMS: atom_id res chain seq x y z
N ARG A 1 -18.92 -10.38 -18.50
CA ARG A 1 -18.62 -9.92 -17.12
C ARG A 1 -17.36 -10.67 -16.73
N SER A 2 -16.20 -10.02 -16.61
CA SER A 2 -14.99 -10.73 -16.17
C SER A 2 -15.22 -11.19 -14.74
N GLU A 3 -15.14 -12.48 -14.51
CA GLU A 3 -15.21 -13.06 -13.17
C GLU A 3 -13.97 -12.62 -12.38
N PHE A 4 -14.14 -12.32 -11.09
CA PHE A 4 -13.05 -11.88 -10.23
C PHE A 4 -12.36 -13.11 -9.65
N ASP A 5 -11.13 -13.38 -10.09
CA ASP A 5 -10.32 -14.50 -9.62
C ASP A 5 -9.44 -14.07 -8.44
N ILE A 6 -9.78 -14.58 -7.26
CA ILE A 6 -9.07 -14.31 -6.01
C ILE A 6 -7.69 -14.98 -5.96
N GLU A 7 -7.50 -16.12 -6.62
CA GLU A 7 -6.21 -16.82 -6.59
C GLU A 7 -5.18 -16.08 -7.44
N ARG A 8 -5.59 -15.58 -8.61
CA ARG A 8 -4.76 -14.65 -9.40
C ARG A 8 -4.44 -13.36 -8.64
N PHE A 9 -5.40 -12.82 -7.89
CA PHE A 9 -5.17 -11.66 -7.02
C PHE A 9 -4.07 -11.95 -5.99
N LYS A 10 -4.16 -13.09 -5.29
CA LYS A 10 -3.17 -13.51 -4.28
C LYS A 10 -1.79 -13.76 -4.89
N GLU A 11 -1.72 -14.39 -6.07
CA GLU A 11 -0.47 -14.61 -6.79
C GLU A 11 0.21 -13.27 -7.14
N GLY A 12 -0.56 -12.31 -7.66
CA GLY A 12 -0.05 -10.96 -7.91
C GLY A 12 0.40 -10.24 -6.63
N ALA A 13 -0.34 -10.43 -5.53
CA ALA A 13 -0.04 -9.82 -4.24
C ALA A 13 1.27 -10.34 -3.64
N ALA A 14 1.58 -11.63 -3.80
CA ALA A 14 2.79 -12.25 -3.29
C ALA A 14 4.07 -11.57 -3.85
N TYR A 15 4.06 -11.08 -5.09
CA TYR A 15 5.20 -10.36 -5.67
C TYR A 15 5.48 -9.01 -5.01
N LEU A 16 4.48 -8.39 -4.36
CA LEU A 16 4.59 -7.08 -3.73
C LEU A 16 5.21 -7.15 -2.32
N GLU A 17 5.22 -8.32 -1.69
CA GLU A 17 5.83 -8.52 -0.38
C GLU A 17 7.37 -8.43 -0.47
N GLY A 18 7.98 -7.87 0.58
CA GLY A 18 9.42 -7.64 0.66
C GLY A 18 9.86 -6.23 0.31
N TYR A 19 11.14 -6.09 0.00
CA TYR A 19 11.81 -4.80 -0.23
C TYR A 19 11.91 -4.47 -1.72
N HIS A 20 11.18 -3.43 -2.14
CA HIS A 20 11.09 -3.04 -3.55
C HIS A 20 11.17 -1.53 -3.77
N ASP A 21 11.46 -1.13 -5.01
CA ASP A 21 11.28 0.23 -5.46
C ASP A 21 9.85 0.45 -5.98
N PHE A 22 9.04 1.19 -5.22
CA PHE A 22 7.65 1.44 -5.56
C PHE A 22 7.43 2.69 -6.43
N THR A 23 8.46 3.14 -7.15
CA THR A 23 8.36 4.25 -8.11
C THR A 23 7.21 4.05 -9.10
N THR A 24 7.01 2.83 -9.62
CA THR A 24 5.92 2.49 -10.53
C THR A 24 4.54 2.71 -9.91
N PHE A 25 4.38 2.42 -8.61
CA PHE A 25 3.12 2.47 -7.87
C PHE A 25 2.88 3.81 -7.15
N LYS A 26 3.78 4.79 -7.28
CA LYS A 26 3.64 6.13 -6.70
C LYS A 26 2.94 7.15 -7.61
N LYS A 27 1.98 7.91 -7.10
CA LYS A 27 1.45 9.05 -7.86
C LYS A 27 2.55 10.09 -8.06
N PHE A 28 2.87 10.38 -9.32
CA PHE A 28 3.86 11.39 -9.68
C PHE A 28 3.28 12.78 -9.51
N ASP A 29 3.99 13.59 -8.74
CA ASP A 29 3.72 15.02 -8.58
C ASP A 29 5.02 15.76 -8.91
N LYS A 30 4.95 16.74 -9.82
CA LYS A 30 6.13 17.51 -10.26
C LYS A 30 6.67 18.41 -9.14
N LEU A 31 5.85 18.72 -8.14
CA LEU A 31 6.21 19.60 -7.04
C LEU A 31 6.91 18.87 -5.88
N LEU A 32 6.78 17.54 -5.79
CA LEU A 32 7.39 16.73 -4.75
C LEU A 32 8.69 16.05 -5.24
N GLN A 33 9.83 16.69 -4.98
CA GLN A 33 11.14 16.03 -5.00
C GLN A 33 11.17 15.01 -3.85
N THR A 34 11.02 13.72 -4.15
CA THR A 34 10.90 12.68 -3.11
C THR A 34 12.24 12.00 -2.91
N LYS A 35 12.78 12.05 -1.69
CA LYS A 35 14.14 11.56 -1.35
C LYS A 35 14.35 10.08 -1.69
N HIS A 36 13.41 9.18 -1.37
CA HIS A 36 13.52 7.74 -1.68
C HIS A 36 12.15 7.05 -1.86
N ASN A 37 12.00 6.22 -2.91
CA ASN A 37 10.77 5.48 -3.22
C ASN A 37 10.81 3.98 -2.83
N ARG A 38 11.93 3.52 -2.27
CA ARG A 38 12.09 2.14 -1.79
C ARG A 38 11.29 1.94 -0.50
N ARG A 39 10.49 0.89 -0.41
CA ARG A 39 9.70 0.53 0.78
C ARG A 39 9.76 -0.98 0.99
N GLU A 40 9.54 -1.37 2.23
CA GLU A 40 9.40 -2.77 2.62
C GLU A 40 7.93 -3.02 2.97
N ILE A 41 7.29 -3.92 2.24
CA ILE A 41 5.99 -4.46 2.62
C ILE A 41 6.25 -5.71 3.44
N LYS A 42 5.86 -5.67 4.71
CA LYS A 42 6.08 -6.77 5.66
C LYS A 42 5.13 -7.93 5.41
N SER A 43 3.87 -7.63 5.09
CA SER A 43 2.86 -8.65 4.82
C SER A 43 1.67 -8.08 4.07
N ILE A 44 1.04 -8.90 3.25
CA ILE A 44 -0.25 -8.67 2.60
C ILE A 44 -1.15 -9.86 2.91
N VAL A 45 -2.25 -9.61 3.62
CA VAL A 45 -3.23 -10.64 3.96
C VAL A 45 -4.53 -10.37 3.22
N VAL A 46 -5.06 -11.39 2.56
CA VAL A 46 -6.32 -11.32 1.83
C VAL A 46 -7.30 -12.29 2.47
N LYS A 47 -8.40 -11.78 3.01
CA LYS A 47 -9.41 -12.57 3.74
C LYS A 47 -10.83 -12.23 3.29
N PRO A 48 -11.79 -13.16 3.40
CA PRO A 48 -13.19 -12.85 3.15
C PRO A 48 -13.64 -11.71 4.08
N GLY A 49 -14.20 -10.66 3.50
CA GLY A 49 -14.68 -9.48 4.20
C GLY A 49 -16.17 -9.56 4.48
N ARG A 50 -16.67 -8.56 5.20
CA ARG A 50 -18.11 -8.36 5.45
C ARG A 50 -18.49 -6.92 5.14
N PRO A 51 -19.73 -6.67 4.65
CA PRO A 51 -20.18 -5.30 4.45
C PRO A 51 -20.21 -4.56 5.79
N CYS A 52 -19.72 -3.32 5.81
CA CYS A 52 -19.76 -2.43 6.98
C CYS A 52 -21.15 -1.80 7.23
N THR A 53 -22.22 -2.32 6.61
CA THR A 53 -23.58 -1.80 6.76
C THR A 53 -24.12 -2.14 8.14
N THR A 54 -24.64 -1.14 8.84
CA THR A 54 -25.28 -1.24 10.15
C THR A 54 -26.40 -2.28 10.19
N SER A 55 -26.71 -2.76 11.39
CA SER A 55 -27.67 -3.80 11.78
C SER A 55 -29.12 -3.69 11.23
N TYR A 56 -29.44 -2.68 10.42
CA TYR A 56 -30.75 -2.50 9.78
C TYR A 56 -30.86 -3.14 8.39
N CYS A 57 -29.80 -3.75 7.87
CA CYS A 57 -29.81 -4.47 6.59
C CYS A 57 -29.73 -6.00 6.77
N THR A 58 -30.26 -6.53 7.87
CA THR A 58 -30.44 -7.99 8.05
C THR A 58 -31.58 -8.46 7.15
N GLY A 59 -31.29 -8.78 5.88
CA GLY A 59 -32.30 -9.35 4.99
C GLY A 59 -32.07 -9.15 3.49
N LEU A 60 -31.19 -8.24 3.06
CA LEU A 60 -30.67 -8.34 1.71
C LEU A 60 -29.46 -9.27 1.74
N GLU A 61 -29.63 -10.48 1.21
CA GLU A 61 -28.53 -11.21 0.60
C GLU A 61 -27.97 -10.34 -0.53
N ASN A 62 -27.11 -9.40 -0.16
CA ASN A 62 -26.31 -8.66 -1.11
C ASN A 62 -25.49 -9.73 -1.83
N GLY A 63 -25.85 -10.09 -3.06
CA GLY A 63 -25.17 -11.08 -3.91
C GLY A 63 -23.76 -10.63 -4.34
N PHE A 64 -23.04 -9.97 -3.44
CA PHE A 64 -21.70 -9.45 -3.57
C PHE A 64 -20.79 -10.16 -2.58
N THR A 65 -19.66 -10.63 -3.08
CA THR A 65 -18.57 -11.16 -2.26
C THR A 65 -17.63 -10.03 -1.88
N TYR A 66 -17.34 -9.89 -0.59
CA TYR A 66 -16.40 -8.90 -0.07
C TYR A 66 -15.06 -9.55 0.27
N TRP A 67 -13.97 -8.83 0.04
CA TRP A 67 -12.61 -9.24 0.39
C TRP A 67 -11.93 -8.09 1.11
N ASP A 68 -11.38 -8.38 2.29
CA ASP A 68 -10.57 -7.45 3.06
C ASP A 68 -9.10 -7.71 2.75
N ILE A 69 -8.37 -6.64 2.44
CA ILE A 69 -6.94 -6.68 2.14
C ILE A 69 -6.21 -5.85 3.20
N GLU A 70 -5.40 -6.53 4.00
CA GLU A 70 -4.57 -5.91 5.03
C GLU A 70 -3.14 -5.84 4.54
N ILE A 71 -2.56 -4.63 4.56
CA ILE A 71 -1.18 -4.40 4.11
C ILE A 71 -0.41 -3.76 5.25
N LYS A 72 0.68 -4.40 5.66
CA LYS A 72 1.57 -3.93 6.72
C LYS A 72 2.91 -3.50 6.14
N ALA A 73 3.35 -2.29 6.46
CA ALA A 73 4.66 -1.76 6.06
C ALA A 73 5.15 -0.73 7.08
N LYS A 74 6.45 -0.40 7.04
CA LYS A 74 7.01 0.69 7.86
C LYS A 74 6.57 2.07 7.37
N ALA A 75 6.43 2.23 6.05
CA ALA A 75 6.02 3.47 5.42
C ALA A 75 5.45 3.19 4.03
N PHE A 76 4.65 4.12 3.52
CA PHE A 76 4.10 4.06 2.17
C PHE A 76 4.48 5.31 1.37
N VAL A 77 4.60 5.18 0.04
CA VAL A 77 4.70 6.34 -0.87
C VAL A 77 3.30 6.83 -1.27
N HIS A 78 3.23 8.06 -1.79
CA HIS A 78 1.95 8.68 -2.13
C HIS A 78 1.13 7.83 -3.13
N ASN A 79 -0.11 7.50 -2.73
CA ASN A 79 -1.03 6.61 -3.44
C ASN A 79 -0.55 5.17 -3.71
N GLN A 80 0.52 4.72 -3.05
CA GLN A 80 1.08 3.37 -3.23
C GLN A 80 0.01 2.29 -3.14
N ILE A 81 -0.70 2.23 -2.02
CA ILE A 81 -1.72 1.22 -1.74
C ILE A 81 -2.83 1.24 -2.79
N ARG A 82 -3.36 2.41 -3.08
CA ARG A 82 -4.50 2.56 -4.02
C ARG A 82 -4.13 2.13 -5.44
N ARG A 83 -2.88 2.34 -5.86
CA ARG A 83 -2.39 1.90 -7.17
C ARG A 83 -2.05 0.42 -7.19
N MET A 84 -1.47 -0.12 -6.12
CA MET A 84 -1.27 -1.57 -5.96
C MET A 84 -2.59 -2.32 -6.05
N ILE A 85 -3.59 -1.93 -5.27
CA ILE A 85 -4.91 -2.57 -5.29
C ILE A 85 -5.56 -2.47 -6.68
N GLY A 86 -5.47 -1.32 -7.35
CA GLY A 86 -5.97 -1.18 -8.73
C GLY A 86 -5.29 -2.13 -9.72
N THR A 87 -3.98 -2.32 -9.59
CA THR A 87 -3.23 -3.29 -10.39
C THR A 87 -3.65 -4.73 -10.08
N LEU A 88 -3.77 -5.11 -8.80
CA LEU A 88 -4.20 -6.45 -8.40
C LEU A 88 -5.63 -6.77 -8.83
N ILE A 89 -6.54 -5.78 -8.79
CA ILE A 89 -7.89 -5.93 -9.37
C ILE A 89 -7.79 -6.20 -10.87
N SER A 90 -6.89 -5.52 -11.59
CA SER A 90 -6.69 -5.74 -13.03
C SER A 90 -6.15 -7.15 -13.33
N VAL A 91 -5.32 -7.70 -12.45
CA VAL A 91 -4.86 -9.10 -12.52
C VAL A 91 -6.00 -10.08 -12.26
N ALA A 92 -6.81 -9.82 -11.24
CA ALA A 92 -7.94 -10.67 -10.84
C ALA A 92 -9.03 -10.78 -11.92
N ILE A 93 -9.23 -9.72 -12.70
CA ILE A 93 -10.19 -9.71 -13.82
C ILE A 93 -9.58 -10.16 -15.16
N GLY A 94 -8.31 -10.61 -15.15
CA GLY A 94 -7.62 -11.13 -16.34
C GLY A 94 -7.16 -10.08 -17.36
N LYS A 95 -7.07 -8.80 -16.99
CA LYS A 95 -6.47 -7.75 -17.85
C LYS A 95 -4.95 -7.73 -17.78
N LEU A 96 -4.38 -8.30 -16.72
CA LEU A 96 -2.96 -8.45 -16.49
C LEU A 96 -2.67 -9.87 -16.01
N GLU A 97 -1.48 -10.34 -16.30
CA GLU A 97 -0.96 -11.56 -15.70
C GLU A 97 -0.32 -11.22 -14.35
N PRO A 98 -0.36 -12.13 -13.35
CA PRO A 98 0.32 -11.94 -12.07
C PRO A 98 1.80 -11.58 -12.22
N HIS A 99 2.46 -12.15 -13.24
CA HIS A 99 3.86 -11.86 -13.55
C HIS A 99 4.11 -10.38 -13.93
N ASP A 100 3.13 -9.69 -14.52
CA ASP A 100 3.28 -8.27 -14.90
C ASP A 100 3.50 -7.40 -13.66
N VAL A 101 2.96 -7.79 -12.50
CA VAL A 101 3.21 -7.10 -11.22
C VAL A 101 4.69 -7.14 -10.86
N LYS A 102 5.34 -8.30 -11.06
CA LYS A 102 6.78 -8.47 -10.85
C LYS A 102 7.59 -7.60 -11.81
N VAL A 103 7.22 -7.57 -13.09
CA VAL A 103 7.88 -6.74 -14.10
C VAL A 103 7.78 -5.25 -13.76
N MET A 104 6.61 -4.78 -13.29
CA MET A 104 6.42 -3.40 -12.82
C MET A 104 7.32 -3.00 -11.66
N LEU A 105 7.66 -3.95 -10.78
CA LEU A 105 8.60 -3.74 -9.68
C LEU A 105 10.05 -3.75 -10.15
N GLN A 106 10.39 -4.63 -11.09
CA GLN A 106 11.76 -4.77 -11.63
C GLN A 106 12.15 -3.61 -12.55
N ILE A 107 11.18 -2.97 -13.20
CA ILE A 107 11.39 -1.80 -14.06
C ILE A 107 10.73 -0.58 -13.43
N PRO A 108 11.35 0.03 -12.39
CA PRO A 108 10.77 1.16 -11.67
C PRO A 108 10.69 2.40 -12.56
N SER A 109 9.49 2.74 -13.03
CA SER A 109 9.27 3.93 -13.86
C SER A 109 7.82 4.38 -13.82
N LYS A 110 7.59 5.68 -14.03
CA LYS A 110 6.24 6.24 -14.21
C LYS A 110 5.48 5.55 -15.33
N HIS A 111 6.18 5.22 -16.40
CA HIS A 111 5.60 4.67 -17.63
C HIS A 111 5.34 3.16 -17.54
N SER A 112 5.95 2.47 -16.56
CA SER A 112 5.73 1.04 -16.35
C SER A 112 4.33 0.72 -15.82
N TRP A 113 3.63 1.69 -15.23
CA TRP A 113 2.28 1.48 -14.76
C TRP A 113 1.29 1.74 -15.90
N HIS A 114 0.53 0.71 -16.26
CA HIS A 114 -0.40 0.82 -17.38
C HIS A 114 -1.49 1.85 -17.15
N THR A 115 -1.72 2.68 -18.17
CA THR A 115 -2.69 3.78 -18.16
C THR A 115 -4.15 3.32 -18.08
N PHE A 116 -4.45 2.07 -18.45
CA PHE A 116 -5.78 1.50 -18.33
C PHE A 116 -6.12 1.07 -16.89
N ILE A 117 -5.12 0.93 -16.01
CA ILE A 117 -5.36 0.62 -14.61
C ILE A 117 -5.97 1.86 -13.97
N GLN A 118 -7.08 1.69 -13.26
CA GLN A 118 -7.68 2.76 -12.50
C GLN A 118 -7.13 2.75 -11.08
N THR A 119 -6.82 3.93 -10.54
CA THR A 119 -6.46 4.04 -9.13
C THR A 119 -7.69 3.77 -8.28
N CYS A 120 -7.59 2.85 -7.33
CA CYS A 120 -8.70 2.48 -6.45
C CYS A 120 -9.25 3.73 -5.72
N PRO A 121 -10.58 3.88 -5.54
CA PRO A 121 -11.16 4.99 -4.78
C PRO A 121 -10.63 5.05 -3.34
N PRO A 122 -10.60 6.22 -2.70
CA PRO A 122 -10.09 6.36 -1.34
C PRO A 122 -11.02 5.76 -0.28
N ASN A 123 -12.33 5.67 -0.57
CA ASN A 123 -13.37 5.31 0.40
C ASN A 123 -13.24 3.89 0.97
N GLY A 124 -12.50 3.00 0.30
CA GLY A 124 -12.25 1.63 0.76
C GLY A 124 -10.96 1.45 1.55
N LEU A 125 -10.15 2.50 1.71
CA LEU A 125 -8.87 2.45 2.42
C LEU A 125 -8.99 3.12 3.79
N TYR A 126 -8.60 2.39 4.84
CA TYR A 126 -8.59 2.89 6.21
C TYR A 126 -7.31 2.44 6.94
N LEU A 127 -6.85 3.24 7.89
CA LEU A 127 -5.70 2.92 8.74
C LEU A 127 -6.18 2.14 9.96
N CYS A 128 -5.75 0.88 10.08
CA CYS A 128 -6.21 0.00 11.16
C CYS A 128 -5.32 0.03 12.40
N ASN A 129 -4.00 0.09 12.23
CA ASN A 129 -3.04 -0.06 13.32
C ASN A 129 -1.75 0.71 13.04
N VAL A 130 -1.12 1.22 14.10
CA VAL A 130 0.19 1.86 14.07
C VAL A 130 1.02 1.29 15.22
N GLU A 131 2.16 0.68 14.88
CA GLU A 131 3.06 0.05 15.85
C GLU A 131 4.15 1.03 16.28
N TYR A 132 4.37 1.14 17.59
CA TYR A 132 5.42 1.95 18.20
C TYR A 132 6.37 1.05 18.98
N ASN A 133 7.65 1.38 19.00
CA ASN A 133 8.59 0.75 19.93
C ASN A 133 8.28 1.27 21.34
N PRO A 134 8.06 0.40 22.35
CA PRO A 134 7.80 0.84 23.72
C PRO A 134 8.87 1.79 24.27
N GLU A 135 10.13 1.65 23.85
CA GLU A 135 11.22 2.52 24.27
C GLU A 135 11.05 3.97 23.78
N ASP A 136 10.43 4.16 22.61
CA ASP A 136 10.18 5.49 22.03
C ASP A 136 9.03 6.22 22.77
N LEU A 137 8.23 5.48 23.54
CA LEU A 137 7.14 6.04 24.35
C LEU A 137 7.61 6.53 25.72
N ILE A 138 8.85 6.20 26.12
CA ILE A 138 9.43 6.64 27.38
C ILE A 138 10.00 8.05 27.18
N TYR A 139 9.40 9.05 27.83
CA TYR A 139 9.94 10.39 27.84
C TYR A 139 11.27 10.42 28.60
N ASN A 140 12.36 10.69 27.89
CA ASN A 140 13.67 10.92 28.46
C ASN A 140 14.12 12.37 28.17
N PRO A 141 14.16 13.26 29.17
CA PRO A 141 14.51 14.66 28.97
C PRO A 141 15.94 14.85 28.44
N GLU A 142 16.87 13.91 28.69
CA GLU A 142 18.26 14.03 28.24
C GLU A 142 18.46 13.65 26.76
N LYS A 143 17.67 12.70 26.24
CA LYS A 143 17.67 12.34 24.80
C LYS A 143 17.18 13.51 23.93
N SER A 144 16.24 14.31 24.45
CA SER A 144 15.71 15.50 23.76
C SER A 144 16.77 16.58 23.55
N THR A 145 17.65 16.78 24.54
CA THR A 145 18.71 17.80 24.49
C THR A 145 19.82 17.42 23.51
N ASN A 146 20.28 16.17 23.53
CA ASN A 146 21.33 15.71 22.60
C ASN A 146 20.89 15.75 21.13
N MET A 147 19.62 15.44 20.83
CA MET A 147 19.14 15.44 19.44
C MET A 147 19.00 16.85 18.84
N LYS A 148 18.83 17.87 19.68
CA LYS A 148 18.87 19.29 19.27
C LYS A 148 20.28 19.76 18.96
N ASN A 149 21.25 19.43 19.82
CA ASN A 149 22.65 19.82 19.63
C ASN A 149 23.24 19.22 18.34
N ILE A 150 22.93 17.95 18.03
CA ILE A 150 23.39 17.30 16.79
C ILE A 150 22.80 17.96 15.54
N HIS A 151 21.56 18.48 15.62
CA HIS A 151 20.94 19.18 14.49
C HIS A 151 21.52 20.60 14.29
N GLU A 152 21.88 21.31 15.35
CA GLU A 152 22.52 22.63 15.26
C GLU A 152 23.98 22.57 14.73
N GLU A 153 24.72 21.51 15.06
CA GLU A 153 26.09 21.29 14.51
C GLU A 153 26.09 20.93 13.02
N LEU A 154 25.02 20.33 12.49
CA LEU A 154 24.90 19.96 11.07
C LEU A 154 24.37 21.09 10.17
N GLU A 155 23.76 22.14 10.74
CA GLU A 155 23.30 23.34 10.00
C GLU A 155 24.35 24.47 10.02
N SER A 156 25.48 24.29 10.70
CA SER A 156 26.57 25.26 10.82
C SER A 156 27.82 24.93 9.97
N GLU A 157 27.77 23.87 9.16
CA GLU A 157 28.74 23.54 8.08
C GLU A 157 28.13 23.75 6.69
#